data_AF-A0A3B9EPY6-F1
#
_entry.id   AF-A0A3B9EPY6-F1
#
_cell.length_a   1.000
_cell.length_b   1.000
_cell.length_c   1.000
_cell.angle_alpha   90.00
_cell.angle_beta   90.00
_cell.angle_gamma   90.00
#
_symmetry.space_group_name_H-M   'P 1'
#
loop_
_entity.id
_entity.type
_entity.pdbx_description
1 polymer ?
#
loop_
_entity_poly.entity_id
_entity_poly.type
_entity_poly.pdbx_seq_one_letter_code
_entity_poly.pdbx_strand_id
1 'polypeptide(L)'
;EEWQALEVGLIQRAKLLNAVVQDIYGEQNLLRRGLLPSSLVYGNPAFLRPMSGVTPPGGTHLHFLAFDLARAADQRWWVLSDRTQAPSGAGYTLENRIVLARTLPDIFRTAQVHRLAGFFQALSDNLIALTKKDDPLAVLLTPGPHNETYFEHAYLARYLGFPLVEGADLTVRDNKVFLKTLNGLKQVDLIMRRVDSDFCDPLELRNDSVLGVAGLVAAVRAGNVVIANSLGSGVVECEALMSFYPGLSREVLGEDLKIPSLASWWCGQEKERSYVAEHLDELALRPTFSNSSILNNRKGALLPGQATGERRQEVIDLLSRRGYQYFGQETLTLSTTPGWSEEGIVPRPVVLRVYLCADGDSYRVMPGGLTRTTDSVDAQAVTMQQGDASKDTWVLSNGPVSTFTRLASPDQAVTLRRSGSDLPSRVSDNLFWLGRYAERTESSVRLMRAMILRLAGEAGAGDDPQTLTRLTNILVDLEYLNRRTANKAAAGGIHGVERELAMLLFDRGRANGLLNLLGNLQRTASLVRERLSTDSWRVLNGLHQGAMGQASVIRLDTNGAVAFLNHILEELSAFSGMQMENMTRSLGWRLLDTGRRVDRVTHTAKLIKELVVDGDPAEEGRLDLLLELGD
;
A
#
# COMPACT_ATOMS: atom_id res chain seq x y z
N GLU A 1 -0.39 -32.91 -9.73
CA GLU A 1 -1.26 -33.07 -10.92
C GLU A 1 -2.22 -31.90 -11.09
N GLU A 2 -3.16 -31.63 -10.16
CA GLU A 2 -4.10 -30.50 -10.27
C GLU A 2 -3.40 -29.16 -10.57
N TRP A 3 -2.31 -28.86 -9.84
CA TRP A 3 -1.52 -27.65 -10.06
C TRP A 3 -0.88 -27.58 -11.46
N GLN A 4 -0.37 -28.69 -11.98
CA GLN A 4 0.26 -28.71 -13.31
C GLN A 4 -0.77 -28.41 -14.42
N ALA A 5 -2.00 -28.93 -14.28
CA ALA A 5 -3.08 -28.61 -15.21
C ALA A 5 -3.45 -27.12 -15.15
N LEU A 6 -3.51 -26.54 -13.94
CA LEU A 6 -3.68 -25.10 -13.76
C LEU A 6 -2.54 -24.32 -14.41
N GLU A 7 -1.28 -24.71 -14.21
CA GLU A 7 -0.14 -24.00 -14.78
C GLU A 7 -0.23 -23.89 -16.31
N VAL A 8 -0.49 -25.01 -16.99
CA VAL A 8 -0.59 -25.05 -18.45
C VAL A 8 -1.71 -24.13 -18.95
N GLY A 9 -2.88 -24.17 -18.31
CA GLY A 9 -4.02 -23.35 -18.72
C GLY A 9 -3.86 -21.86 -18.41
N LEU A 10 -3.25 -21.51 -17.27
CA LEU A 10 -2.98 -20.13 -16.91
C LEU A 10 -1.89 -19.50 -17.79
N ILE A 11 -0.88 -20.28 -18.19
CA ILE A 11 0.14 -19.84 -19.16
C ILE A 11 -0.51 -19.54 -20.51
N GLN A 12 -1.38 -20.44 -21.00
CA GLN A 12 -2.13 -20.19 -22.24
C GLN A 12 -2.95 -18.90 -22.13
N ARG A 13 -3.71 -18.74 -21.04
CA ARG A 13 -4.53 -17.55 -20.82
C ARG A 13 -3.68 -16.28 -20.77
N ALA A 14 -2.55 -16.28 -20.09
CA ALA A 14 -1.64 -15.13 -20.06
C ALA A 14 -1.11 -14.77 -21.45
N LYS A 15 -0.75 -15.76 -22.28
CA LYS A 15 -0.37 -15.55 -23.68
C LYS A 15 -1.50 -14.93 -24.51
N LEU A 16 -2.72 -15.44 -24.35
CA LEU A 16 -3.91 -14.89 -25.01
C LEU A 16 -4.11 -13.42 -24.62
N LEU A 17 -4.11 -13.10 -23.32
CA LEU A 17 -4.31 -11.74 -22.85
C LEU A 17 -3.21 -10.78 -23.33
N ASN A 18 -1.95 -11.22 -23.35
CA ASN A 18 -0.85 -10.41 -23.87
C ASN A 18 -1.03 -10.12 -25.36
N ALA A 19 -1.40 -11.12 -26.16
CA ALA A 19 -1.66 -10.97 -27.59
C ALA A 19 -2.87 -10.04 -27.86
N VAL A 20 -3.93 -10.13 -27.04
CA VAL A 20 -5.09 -9.23 -27.15
C VAL A 20 -4.68 -7.78 -26.85
N VAL A 21 -3.90 -7.53 -25.79
CA VAL A 21 -3.39 -6.18 -25.49
C VAL A 21 -2.51 -5.66 -26.62
N GLN A 22 -1.62 -6.51 -27.14
CA GLN A 22 -0.74 -6.16 -28.25
C GLN A 22 -1.54 -5.79 -29.52
N ASP A 23 -2.60 -6.52 -29.85
CA ASP A 23 -3.45 -6.21 -31.00
C ASP A 23 -4.27 -4.92 -30.78
N ILE A 24 -4.87 -4.74 -29.59
CA ILE A 24 -5.68 -3.56 -29.24
C ILE A 24 -4.89 -2.25 -29.39
N TYR A 25 -3.62 -2.24 -28.98
CA TYR A 25 -2.75 -1.08 -29.10
C TYR A 25 -1.93 -1.06 -30.40
N GLY A 26 -1.88 -2.17 -31.15
CA GLY A 26 -1.15 -2.32 -32.41
C GLY A 26 -2.05 -2.22 -33.65
N GLU A 27 -2.09 -3.29 -34.45
CA GLU A 27 -2.78 -3.31 -35.75
C GLU A 27 -4.31 -3.37 -35.66
N GLN A 28 -4.85 -3.80 -34.51
CA GLN A 28 -6.28 -3.94 -34.22
C GLN A 28 -7.01 -4.91 -35.15
N ASN A 29 -6.37 -6.03 -35.50
CA ASN A 29 -6.95 -7.05 -36.35
C ASN A 29 -8.19 -7.70 -35.72
N LEU A 30 -8.22 -7.86 -34.39
CA LEU A 30 -9.38 -8.40 -33.67
C LEU A 30 -10.61 -7.51 -33.82
N LEU A 31 -10.41 -6.18 -33.85
CA LEU A 31 -11.49 -5.21 -34.08
C LEU A 31 -11.92 -5.21 -35.56
N ARG A 32 -10.95 -5.19 -36.49
CA ARG A 32 -11.22 -5.16 -37.94
C ARG A 32 -11.97 -6.40 -38.43
N ARG A 33 -11.66 -7.57 -37.86
CA ARG A 33 -12.32 -8.85 -38.18
C ARG A 33 -13.65 -9.05 -37.44
N GLY A 34 -14.03 -8.13 -36.55
CA GLY A 34 -15.25 -8.23 -35.75
C GLY A 34 -15.21 -9.32 -34.67
N LEU A 35 -14.03 -9.85 -34.34
CA LEU A 35 -13.86 -10.84 -33.27
C LEU A 35 -14.01 -10.21 -31.89
N LEU A 36 -13.69 -8.92 -31.77
CA LEU A 36 -13.87 -8.14 -30.57
C LEU A 36 -14.65 -6.86 -30.88
N PRO A 37 -15.74 -6.54 -30.15
CA PRO A 37 -16.51 -5.33 -30.40
C PRO A 37 -15.71 -4.05 -30.11
N SER A 38 -15.68 -3.13 -31.07
CA SER A 38 -14.96 -1.85 -30.92
C SER A 38 -15.50 -1.00 -29.77
N SER A 39 -16.80 -1.04 -29.50
CA SER A 39 -17.41 -0.33 -28.37
C SER A 39 -16.99 -0.89 -27.01
N LEU A 40 -16.65 -2.18 -26.93
CA LEU A 40 -16.16 -2.80 -25.69
C LEU A 40 -14.72 -2.35 -25.38
N VAL A 41 -13.90 -2.12 -26.40
CA VAL A 41 -12.53 -1.61 -26.24
C VAL A 41 -12.51 -0.09 -26.07
N TYR A 42 -13.07 0.67 -27.01
CA TYR A 42 -13.02 2.13 -27.00
C TYR A 42 -13.92 2.78 -25.94
N GLY A 43 -14.93 2.04 -25.46
CA GLY A 43 -15.75 2.44 -24.31
C GLY A 43 -15.09 2.14 -22.96
N ASN A 44 -14.03 1.33 -22.93
CA ASN A 44 -13.36 0.95 -21.69
C ASN A 44 -12.51 2.12 -21.14
N PRO A 45 -12.78 2.60 -19.91
CA PRO A 45 -11.96 3.64 -19.28
C PRO A 45 -10.47 3.29 -19.14
N ALA A 46 -10.14 1.99 -19.08
CA ALA A 46 -8.75 1.53 -19.02
C ALA A 46 -8.04 1.52 -20.38
N PHE A 47 -8.74 1.78 -21.49
CA PHE A 47 -8.11 1.95 -22.80
C PHE A 47 -7.47 3.33 -22.92
N LEU A 48 -6.15 3.36 -23.06
CA LEU A 48 -5.38 4.60 -23.13
C LEU A 48 -5.03 4.96 -24.58
N ARG A 49 -5.80 5.85 -25.20
CA ARG A 49 -5.54 6.33 -26.57
C ARG A 49 -4.09 6.78 -26.81
N PRO A 50 -3.40 7.49 -25.89
CA PRO A 50 -2.01 7.90 -26.08
C PRO A 50 -1.02 6.73 -26.25
N MET A 51 -1.40 5.52 -25.86
CA MET A 51 -0.56 4.32 -25.94
C MET A 51 -0.73 3.55 -27.26
N SER A 52 -1.60 4.00 -28.17
CA SER A 52 -1.77 3.35 -29.49
C SER A 52 -0.50 3.50 -30.34
N GLY A 53 -0.06 2.40 -30.94
CA GLY A 53 1.17 2.30 -31.72
C GLY A 53 2.45 2.11 -30.89
N VAL A 54 2.36 2.07 -29.56
CA VAL A 54 3.53 1.92 -28.68
C VAL A 54 3.84 0.45 -28.47
N THR A 55 5.03 0.03 -28.89
CA THR A 55 5.51 -1.34 -28.68
C THR A 55 6.49 -1.38 -27.50
N PRO A 56 6.20 -2.15 -26.42
CA PRO A 56 7.13 -2.29 -25.30
C PRO A 56 8.37 -3.11 -25.71
N PRO A 57 9.50 -2.94 -25.00
CA PRO A 57 10.68 -3.77 -25.20
C PRO A 57 10.35 -5.26 -25.08
N GLY A 58 10.77 -6.05 -26.07
CA GLY A 58 10.48 -7.48 -26.13
C GLY A 58 9.04 -7.84 -26.53
N GLY A 59 8.18 -6.87 -26.84
CA GLY A 59 6.78 -7.13 -27.27
C GLY A 59 5.87 -7.66 -26.15
N THR A 60 6.38 -7.81 -24.93
CA THR A 60 5.59 -8.23 -23.77
C THR A 60 4.95 -7.01 -23.12
N HIS A 61 3.63 -6.96 -23.08
CA HIS A 61 2.88 -5.92 -22.37
C HIS A 61 2.62 -6.29 -20.92
N LEU A 62 2.41 -7.59 -20.67
CA LEU A 62 1.99 -8.14 -19.39
C LEU A 62 3.15 -8.90 -18.73
N HIS A 63 3.85 -8.26 -17.80
CA HIS A 63 5.02 -8.81 -17.11
C HIS A 63 4.69 -9.50 -15.79
N PHE A 64 3.65 -9.05 -15.09
CA PHE A 64 3.20 -9.57 -13.80
C PHE A 64 1.68 -9.58 -13.74
N LEU A 65 1.09 -10.76 -13.63
CA LEU A 65 -0.34 -11.01 -13.76
C LEU A 65 -0.84 -11.78 -12.55
N ALA A 66 -2.15 -11.69 -12.29
CA ALA A 66 -2.81 -12.62 -11.39
C ALA A 66 -4.18 -13.05 -11.93
N PHE A 67 -4.58 -14.27 -11.57
CA PHE A 67 -5.89 -14.82 -11.90
C PHE A 67 -6.59 -15.24 -10.61
N ASP A 68 -7.84 -14.79 -10.45
CA ASP A 68 -8.71 -15.26 -9.37
C ASP A 68 -9.44 -16.50 -9.82
N LEU A 69 -9.27 -17.59 -9.08
CA LEU A 69 -9.79 -18.91 -9.40
C LEU A 69 -10.75 -19.39 -8.31
N ALA A 70 -11.80 -20.08 -8.75
CA ALA A 70 -12.65 -20.87 -7.88
C ALA A 70 -12.71 -22.31 -8.36
N ARG A 71 -12.82 -23.22 -7.39
CA ARG A 71 -13.20 -24.61 -7.65
C ARG A 71 -14.69 -24.74 -7.43
N ALA A 72 -15.39 -25.21 -8.44
CA ALA A 72 -16.84 -25.41 -8.41
C ALA A 72 -17.20 -26.81 -7.86
N ALA A 73 -18.49 -27.05 -7.63
CA ALA A 73 -18.99 -28.33 -7.15
C ALA A 73 -18.71 -29.51 -8.10
N ASP A 74 -18.52 -29.23 -9.40
CA ASP A 74 -18.12 -30.19 -10.44
C ASP A 74 -16.62 -30.54 -10.40
N GLN A 75 -15.89 -30.07 -9.38
CA GLN A 75 -14.45 -30.24 -9.19
C GLN A 75 -13.58 -29.55 -10.26
N ARG A 76 -14.17 -28.75 -11.16
CA ARG A 76 -13.41 -27.98 -12.15
C ARG A 76 -13.01 -26.62 -11.60
N TRP A 77 -11.90 -26.11 -12.14
CA TRP A 77 -11.41 -24.77 -11.86
C TRP A 77 -11.95 -23.80 -12.88
N TRP A 78 -12.41 -22.65 -12.40
CA TRP A 78 -12.98 -21.56 -13.19
C TRP A 78 -12.21 -20.28 -12.91
N VAL A 79 -11.90 -19.53 -13.97
CA VAL A 79 -11.36 -18.18 -13.82
C VAL A 79 -12.51 -17.22 -13.53
N LEU A 80 -12.45 -16.58 -12.37
CA LEU A 80 -13.40 -15.57 -11.92
C LEU A 80 -13.04 -14.17 -12.43
N SER A 81 -11.76 -13.78 -12.36
CA SER A 81 -11.29 -12.48 -12.83
C SER A 81 -9.81 -12.49 -13.23
N ASP A 82 -9.45 -11.61 -14.16
CA ASP A 82 -8.10 -11.38 -14.63
C ASP A 82 -7.55 -10.08 -14.04
N ARG A 83 -6.32 -10.10 -13.52
CA ARG A 83 -5.64 -8.93 -12.94
C ARG A 83 -4.34 -8.67 -13.69
N THR A 84 -4.37 -7.64 -14.52
CA THR A 84 -3.33 -7.30 -15.51
C THR A 84 -2.81 -5.88 -15.38
N GLN A 85 -3.42 -5.07 -14.50
CA GLN A 85 -3.03 -3.69 -14.26
C GLN A 85 -1.90 -3.62 -13.22
N ALA A 86 -2.22 -3.79 -11.95
CA ALA A 86 -1.27 -3.79 -10.84
C ALA A 86 -1.70 -4.81 -9.76
N PRO A 87 -1.68 -6.13 -10.07
CA PRO A 87 -2.26 -7.17 -9.20
C PRO A 87 -1.63 -7.17 -7.81
N SER A 88 -2.44 -7.06 -6.75
CA SER A 88 -2.02 -7.15 -5.34
C SER A 88 -2.22 -8.55 -4.75
N GLY A 89 -1.54 -8.79 -3.63
CA GLY A 89 -1.60 -9.97 -2.77
C GLY A 89 -0.34 -10.83 -2.77
N ALA A 90 0.61 -10.62 -3.69
CA ALA A 90 1.81 -11.45 -3.81
C ALA A 90 2.77 -11.25 -2.64
N GLY A 91 2.85 -10.02 -2.10
CA GLY A 91 3.61 -9.76 -0.88
C GLY A 91 3.04 -10.49 0.34
N TYR A 92 1.71 -10.57 0.46
CA TYR A 92 1.05 -11.34 1.52
C TYR A 92 1.28 -12.84 1.37
N THR A 93 1.21 -13.37 0.14
CA THR A 93 1.55 -14.78 -0.13
C THR A 93 2.97 -15.11 0.33
N LEU A 94 3.94 -14.25 0.01
CA LEU A 94 5.33 -14.44 0.41
C LEU A 94 5.52 -14.36 1.94
N GLU A 95 4.89 -13.38 2.59
CA GLU A 95 4.99 -13.23 4.04
C GLU A 95 4.33 -14.39 4.79
N ASN A 96 3.12 -14.81 4.38
CA ASN A 96 2.43 -15.97 4.93
C ASN A 96 3.30 -17.23 4.83
N ARG A 97 3.93 -17.45 3.68
CA ARG A 97 4.86 -18.57 3.44
C ARG A 97 6.06 -18.53 4.37
N ILE A 98 6.69 -17.36 4.56
CA ILE A 98 7.86 -17.20 5.42
C ILE A 98 7.50 -17.39 6.89
N VAL A 99 6.38 -16.83 7.34
CA VAL A 99 5.88 -16.98 8.71
C VAL A 99 5.57 -18.45 9.00
N LEU A 100 4.79 -19.13 8.15
CA LEU A 100 4.43 -20.54 8.36
C LEU A 100 5.63 -21.47 8.29
N ALA A 101 6.59 -21.24 7.39
CA ALA A 101 7.81 -22.05 7.34
C ALA A 101 8.68 -21.89 8.60
N ARG A 102 8.56 -20.78 9.33
CA ARG A 102 9.24 -20.55 10.62
C ARG A 102 8.47 -21.10 11.81
N THR A 103 7.14 -20.99 11.81
CA THR A 103 6.31 -21.42 12.95
C THR A 103 6.00 -22.91 12.93
N LEU A 104 5.89 -23.53 11.74
CA LEU A 104 5.56 -24.95 11.55
C LEU A 104 6.60 -25.67 10.65
N PRO A 105 7.90 -25.66 11.01
CA PRO A 105 8.97 -26.12 10.12
C PRO A 105 8.89 -27.61 9.77
N ASP A 106 8.44 -28.46 10.70
CA ASP A 106 8.37 -29.91 10.50
C ASP A 106 7.24 -30.30 9.56
N ILE A 107 6.07 -29.67 9.69
CA ILE A 107 4.93 -29.86 8.78
C ILE A 107 5.32 -29.41 7.37
N PHE A 108 5.96 -28.24 7.28
CA PHE A 108 6.37 -27.67 6.00
C PHE A 108 7.40 -28.53 5.26
N ARG A 109 8.35 -29.12 6.01
CA ARG A 109 9.37 -30.04 5.46
C ARG A 109 8.76 -31.37 5.03
N THR A 110 7.89 -31.94 5.86
CA THR A 110 7.24 -33.23 5.59
C THR A 110 6.31 -33.15 4.39
N ALA A 111 5.59 -32.05 4.24
CA ALA A 111 4.68 -31.84 3.11
C ALA A 111 5.39 -31.51 1.78
N GLN A 112 6.72 -31.31 1.78
CA GLN A 112 7.51 -30.96 0.58
C GLN A 112 6.90 -29.78 -0.20
N VAL A 113 6.58 -28.71 0.51
CA VAL A 113 5.96 -27.51 -0.08
C VAL A 113 6.97 -26.75 -0.92
N HIS A 114 6.60 -26.38 -2.15
CA HIS A 114 7.45 -25.58 -3.04
C HIS A 114 7.84 -24.23 -2.40
N ARG A 115 9.06 -23.75 -2.64
CA ARG A 115 9.48 -22.40 -2.24
C ARG A 115 9.10 -21.37 -3.30
N LEU A 116 8.71 -20.17 -2.84
CA LEU A 116 8.29 -19.08 -3.72
C LEU A 116 9.48 -18.22 -4.22
N ALA A 117 10.65 -18.33 -3.59
CA ALA A 117 11.81 -17.49 -3.88
C ALA A 117 12.23 -17.54 -5.36
N GLY A 118 12.16 -18.71 -5.99
CA GLY A 118 12.50 -18.88 -7.41
C GLY A 118 11.60 -18.10 -8.37
N PHE A 119 10.32 -17.93 -8.02
CA PHE A 119 9.38 -17.12 -8.82
C PHE A 119 9.77 -15.63 -8.79
N PHE A 120 10.02 -15.09 -7.60
CA PHE A 120 10.43 -13.68 -7.45
C PHE A 120 11.83 -13.41 -7.99
N GLN A 121 12.73 -14.41 -7.98
CA GLN A 121 14.01 -14.32 -8.69
C GLN A 121 13.80 -14.17 -10.19
N ALA A 122 13.03 -15.08 -10.80
CA ALA A 122 12.69 -15.00 -12.22
C ALA A 122 12.02 -13.66 -12.59
N LEU A 123 11.05 -13.20 -11.78
CA LEU A 123 10.41 -11.89 -12.00
C LEU A 123 11.44 -10.75 -12.03
N SER A 124 12.35 -10.71 -11.06
CA SER A 124 13.39 -9.67 -10.99
C SER A 124 14.34 -9.73 -12.18
N ASP A 125 14.84 -10.92 -12.50
CA ASP A 125 15.83 -11.12 -13.57
C ASP A 125 15.22 -10.79 -14.94
N ASN A 126 13.99 -11.24 -15.17
CA ASN A 126 13.28 -11.00 -16.43
C ASN A 126 12.95 -9.52 -16.61
N LEU A 127 12.57 -8.80 -15.54
CA LEU A 127 12.38 -7.35 -15.60
C LEU A 127 13.70 -6.62 -15.91
N ILE A 128 14.77 -6.93 -15.19
CA ILE A 128 16.09 -6.31 -15.38
C ILE A 128 16.61 -6.55 -16.81
N ALA A 129 16.43 -7.76 -17.35
CA ALA A 129 16.86 -8.13 -18.69
C ALA A 129 16.22 -7.26 -19.80
N LEU A 130 14.99 -6.76 -19.60
CA LEU A 130 14.31 -5.88 -20.57
C LEU A 130 15.04 -4.56 -20.79
N THR A 131 15.80 -4.09 -19.80
CA THR A 131 16.52 -2.81 -19.88
C THR A 131 17.73 -2.87 -20.81
N LYS A 132 18.28 -4.06 -21.07
CA LYS A 132 19.51 -4.30 -21.85
C LYS A 132 20.73 -3.51 -21.33
N LYS A 133 20.76 -3.20 -20.03
CA LYS A 133 21.87 -2.53 -19.35
C LYS A 133 22.47 -3.45 -18.28
N ASP A 134 23.76 -3.26 -17.99
CA ASP A 134 24.48 -4.08 -17.01
C ASP A 134 24.11 -3.75 -15.55
N ASP A 135 23.82 -2.48 -15.24
CA ASP A 135 23.41 -2.01 -13.90
C ASP A 135 22.26 -1.00 -14.03
N PRO A 136 21.04 -1.46 -14.38
CA PRO A 136 19.90 -0.57 -14.56
C PRO A 136 19.33 -0.10 -13.22
N LEU A 137 18.86 1.14 -13.17
CA LEU A 137 18.07 1.62 -12.03
C LEU A 137 16.61 1.20 -12.21
N ALA A 138 16.22 0.11 -11.56
CA ALA A 138 14.85 -0.38 -11.46
C ALA A 138 14.18 0.08 -10.16
N VAL A 139 13.00 0.70 -10.24
CA VAL A 139 12.25 1.23 -9.09
C VAL A 139 10.84 0.65 -9.01
N LEU A 140 10.25 0.64 -7.83
CA LEU A 140 8.85 0.25 -7.60
C LEU A 140 8.01 1.49 -7.28
N LEU A 141 7.13 1.88 -8.20
CA LEU A 141 6.27 3.07 -8.07
C LEU A 141 5.02 2.73 -7.24
N THR A 142 4.83 3.42 -6.12
CA THR A 142 3.70 3.23 -5.20
C THR A 142 2.81 4.48 -5.13
N PRO A 143 1.49 4.34 -4.91
CA PRO A 143 0.60 5.46 -4.60
C PRO A 143 0.83 6.07 -3.20
N GLY A 144 1.67 5.46 -2.36
CA GLY A 144 2.03 5.96 -1.03
C GLY A 144 1.28 5.28 0.13
N PRO A 145 1.54 5.70 1.39
CA PRO A 145 1.10 4.99 2.60
C PRO A 145 -0.40 4.94 2.84
N HIS A 146 -1.18 5.80 2.20
CA HIS A 146 -2.63 5.82 2.33
C HIS A 146 -3.33 4.75 1.48
N ASN A 147 -2.58 3.98 0.69
CA ASN A 147 -3.11 2.84 -0.02
C ASN A 147 -3.16 1.60 0.89
N GLU A 148 -4.28 0.87 0.85
CA GLU A 148 -4.53 -0.34 1.64
C GLU A 148 -3.46 -1.44 1.48
N THR A 149 -2.81 -1.52 0.31
CA THR A 149 -1.76 -2.51 -0.02
C THR A 149 -0.34 -1.94 0.10
N TYR A 150 -0.15 -0.77 0.71
CA TYR A 150 1.19 -0.15 0.84
C TYR A 150 2.20 -1.06 1.55
N PHE A 151 1.77 -1.83 2.55
CA PHE A 151 2.62 -2.82 3.21
C PHE A 151 3.25 -3.80 2.22
N GLU A 152 2.44 -4.36 1.32
CA GLU A 152 2.92 -5.26 0.27
C GLU A 152 3.92 -4.55 -0.65
N HIS A 153 3.66 -3.30 -1.03
CA HIS A 153 4.56 -2.55 -1.91
C HIS A 153 5.95 -2.39 -1.27
N ALA A 154 6.00 -1.97 -0.01
CA ALA A 154 7.25 -1.83 0.73
C ALA A 154 7.96 -3.17 0.93
N TYR A 155 7.20 -4.22 1.21
CA TYR A 155 7.73 -5.57 1.40
C TYR A 155 8.33 -6.14 0.11
N LEU A 156 7.61 -6.06 -1.01
CA LEU A 156 8.08 -6.52 -2.32
C LEU A 156 9.26 -5.69 -2.82
N ALA A 157 9.24 -4.35 -2.66
CA ALA A 157 10.35 -3.49 -3.03
C ALA A 157 11.65 -3.93 -2.33
N ARG A 158 11.58 -4.18 -1.00
CA ARG A 158 12.71 -4.70 -0.22
C ARG A 158 13.14 -6.10 -0.68
N TYR A 159 12.21 -6.99 -0.97
CA TYR A 159 12.51 -8.37 -1.35
C TYR A 159 13.12 -8.48 -2.76
N LEU A 160 12.64 -7.67 -3.70
CA LEU A 160 13.15 -7.60 -5.07
C LEU A 160 14.45 -6.78 -5.17
N GLY A 161 14.68 -5.86 -4.23
CA GLY A 161 15.82 -4.96 -4.23
C GLY A 161 15.61 -3.69 -5.06
N PHE A 162 14.36 -3.31 -5.32
CA PHE A 162 14.02 -2.07 -6.03
C PHE A 162 13.74 -0.94 -5.03
N PRO A 163 14.27 0.28 -5.23
CA PRO A 163 13.86 1.43 -4.43
C PRO A 163 12.35 1.67 -4.57
N LEU A 164 11.66 1.79 -3.43
CA LEU A 164 10.27 2.22 -3.36
C LEU A 164 10.21 3.72 -3.59
N VAL A 165 9.43 4.16 -4.58
CA VAL A 165 9.32 5.57 -4.98
C VAL A 165 7.85 5.98 -5.15
N GLU A 166 7.53 7.22 -4.81
CA GLU A 166 6.24 7.84 -5.14
C GLU A 166 6.39 8.70 -6.42
N GLY A 167 5.27 9.12 -7.03
CA GLY A 167 5.31 9.99 -8.21
C GLY A 167 6.13 11.26 -8.00
N ALA A 168 6.04 11.84 -6.79
CA ALA A 168 6.80 13.00 -6.37
C ALA A 168 8.30 12.74 -6.18
N ASP A 169 8.80 11.50 -6.18
CA ASP A 169 10.24 11.19 -6.16
C ASP A 169 10.86 11.21 -7.56
N LEU A 170 10.03 11.14 -8.60
CA LEU A 170 10.43 11.07 -9.99
C LEU A 170 10.20 12.39 -10.72
N THR A 171 10.92 12.59 -11.82
CA THR A 171 10.73 13.73 -12.74
C THR A 171 11.10 13.31 -14.15
N VAL A 172 10.46 13.90 -15.15
CA VAL A 172 10.78 13.66 -16.57
C VAL A 172 11.52 14.86 -17.15
N ARG A 173 12.62 14.60 -17.85
CA ARG A 173 13.38 15.59 -18.63
C ARG A 173 13.84 14.94 -19.92
N ASP A 174 13.70 15.63 -21.06
CA ASP A 174 14.10 15.12 -22.38
C ASP A 174 13.55 13.72 -22.68
N ASN A 175 12.28 13.49 -22.33
CA ASN A 175 11.59 12.19 -22.41
C ASN A 175 12.29 11.05 -21.65
N LYS A 176 13.09 11.34 -20.62
CA LYS A 176 13.73 10.36 -19.74
C LYS A 176 13.25 10.56 -18.31
N VAL A 177 13.03 9.46 -17.59
CA VAL A 177 12.61 9.50 -16.19
C VAL A 177 13.84 9.53 -15.30
N PHE A 178 13.81 10.38 -14.27
CA PHE A 178 14.89 10.51 -13.30
C PHE A 178 14.35 10.39 -11.87
N LEU A 179 15.09 9.69 -11.03
CA LEU A 179 14.96 9.71 -9.58
C LEU A 179 15.67 10.94 -9.01
N LYS A 180 14.95 11.72 -8.20
CA LYS A 180 15.50 12.87 -7.47
C LYS A 180 16.24 12.38 -6.24
N THR A 181 17.57 12.44 -6.27
CA THR A 181 18.43 12.12 -5.12
C THR A 181 19.13 13.37 -4.60
N LEU A 182 19.70 13.31 -3.40
CA LEU A 182 20.51 14.40 -2.86
C LEU A 182 21.75 14.72 -3.71
N ASN A 183 22.27 13.74 -4.45
CA ASN A 183 23.45 13.90 -5.30
C ASN A 183 23.08 14.28 -6.74
N GLY A 184 21.81 14.56 -7.01
CA GLY A 184 21.29 14.93 -8.32
C GLY A 184 20.36 13.89 -8.93
N LEU A 185 20.12 14.02 -10.23
CA LEU A 185 19.19 13.18 -10.96
C LEU A 185 19.87 11.88 -11.40
N LYS A 186 19.26 10.73 -11.07
CA LYS A 186 19.68 9.42 -11.57
C LYS A 186 18.63 8.89 -12.54
N GLN A 187 19.04 8.55 -13.77
CA GLN A 187 18.09 8.05 -14.77
C GLN A 187 17.51 6.72 -14.31
N VAL A 188 16.18 6.59 -14.39
CA VAL A 188 15.44 5.36 -14.11
C VAL A 188 15.22 4.62 -15.42
N ASP A 189 15.56 3.33 -15.43
CA ASP A 189 15.50 2.48 -16.61
C ASP A 189 14.25 1.60 -16.62
N LEU A 190 13.77 1.21 -15.43
CA LEU A 190 12.60 0.37 -15.26
C LEU A 190 11.75 0.83 -14.09
N ILE A 191 10.44 0.84 -14.29
CA ILE A 191 9.46 1.10 -13.24
C ILE A 191 8.49 -0.09 -13.18
N MET A 192 8.53 -0.82 -12.07
CA MET A 192 7.47 -1.74 -11.69
C MET A 192 6.37 -0.93 -11.01
N ARG A 193 5.22 -0.75 -11.66
CA ARG A 193 4.16 0.12 -11.13
C ARG A 193 3.18 -0.63 -10.24
N ARG A 194 2.79 0.03 -9.16
CA ARG A 194 1.65 -0.31 -8.29
C ARG A 194 0.55 0.76 -8.33
N VAL A 195 0.64 1.63 -9.33
CA VAL A 195 -0.30 2.71 -9.62
C VAL A 195 -1.06 2.33 -10.88
N ASP A 196 -2.35 2.62 -10.86
CA ASP A 196 -3.26 2.41 -11.98
C ASP A 196 -2.92 3.31 -13.17
N SER A 197 -3.16 2.81 -14.39
CA SER A 197 -2.54 3.40 -15.59
C SER A 197 -3.00 4.85 -15.82
N ASP A 198 -4.27 5.15 -15.59
CA ASP A 198 -4.85 6.50 -15.72
C ASP A 198 -4.22 7.50 -14.75
N PHE A 199 -3.79 7.05 -13.56
CA PHE A 199 -3.13 7.89 -12.58
C PHE A 199 -1.63 8.09 -12.84
N CYS A 200 -1.02 7.39 -13.81
CA CYS A 200 0.43 7.40 -13.99
C CYS A 200 1.01 8.68 -14.60
N ASP A 201 0.22 9.49 -15.33
CA ASP A 201 0.70 10.74 -15.93
C ASP A 201 -0.39 11.83 -15.94
N PRO A 202 -0.27 12.88 -15.11
CA PRO A 202 -1.24 13.97 -15.08
C PRO A 202 -1.22 14.89 -16.30
N LEU A 203 -0.18 14.83 -17.16
CA LEU A 203 -0.09 15.65 -18.36
C LEU A 203 -0.97 15.10 -19.50
N GLU A 204 -0.91 13.79 -19.74
CA GLU A 204 -1.57 13.13 -20.87
C GLU A 204 -2.80 12.29 -20.50
N LEU A 205 -2.93 11.88 -19.22
CA LEU A 205 -4.01 10.99 -18.77
C LEU A 205 -4.96 11.72 -17.83
N ARG A 206 -4.77 11.60 -16.51
CA ARG A 206 -5.67 12.13 -15.49
C ARG A 206 -5.08 13.36 -14.79
N ASN A 207 -5.58 14.54 -15.14
CA ASN A 207 -5.02 15.83 -14.71
C ASN A 207 -5.09 16.13 -13.20
N ASP A 208 -6.03 15.54 -12.47
CA ASP A 208 -6.15 15.63 -11.00
C ASP A 208 -5.30 14.57 -10.27
N SER A 209 -4.55 13.72 -11.00
CA SER A 209 -3.68 12.72 -10.39
C SER A 209 -2.45 13.37 -9.74
N VAL A 210 -2.24 13.03 -8.47
CA VAL A 210 -1.01 13.35 -7.72
C VAL A 210 -0.10 12.13 -7.54
N LEU A 211 -0.50 10.97 -8.06
CA LEU A 211 0.20 9.69 -7.85
C LEU A 211 1.26 9.41 -8.92
N GLY A 212 1.06 9.95 -10.12
CA GLY A 212 1.89 9.72 -11.30
C GLY A 212 3.10 10.64 -11.43
N VAL A 213 3.73 10.58 -12.60
CA VAL A 213 4.87 11.43 -12.96
C VAL A 213 4.50 12.18 -14.24
N ALA A 214 4.51 13.50 -14.20
CA ALA A 214 4.19 14.32 -15.36
C ALA A 214 5.18 14.03 -16.51
N GLY A 215 4.65 13.67 -17.69
CA GLY A 215 5.42 13.33 -18.89
C GLY A 215 5.90 11.87 -18.95
N LEU A 216 5.43 11.01 -18.05
CA LEU A 216 5.77 9.59 -18.07
C LEU A 216 5.34 8.91 -19.36
N VAL A 217 4.15 9.21 -19.88
CA VAL A 217 3.64 8.64 -21.14
C VAL A 217 4.55 8.98 -22.30
N ALA A 218 5.00 10.23 -22.40
CA ALA A 218 5.97 10.66 -23.40
C ALA A 218 7.31 9.90 -23.27
N ALA A 219 7.81 9.67 -22.05
CA ALA A 219 9.04 8.90 -21.83
C ALA A 219 8.92 7.43 -22.24
N VAL A 220 7.75 6.81 -21.99
CA VAL A 220 7.45 5.44 -22.40
C VAL A 220 7.36 5.34 -23.93
N ARG A 221 6.62 6.26 -24.56
CA ARG A 221 6.51 6.34 -26.03
C ARG A 221 7.86 6.53 -26.72
N ALA A 222 8.77 7.28 -26.09
CA ALA A 222 10.12 7.47 -26.59
C ALA A 222 11.04 6.25 -26.37
N GLY A 223 10.59 5.21 -25.66
CA GLY A 223 11.38 4.00 -25.38
C GLY A 223 12.51 4.22 -24.37
N ASN A 224 12.46 5.29 -23.58
CA ASN A 224 13.52 5.66 -22.64
C ASN A 224 13.36 5.04 -21.24
N VAL A 225 12.23 4.38 -20.96
CA VAL A 225 11.94 3.70 -19.70
C VAL A 225 11.05 2.49 -19.94
N VAL A 226 11.31 1.39 -19.25
CA VAL A 226 10.46 0.18 -19.25
C VAL A 226 9.40 0.32 -18.15
N ILE A 227 8.13 0.06 -18.46
CA ILE A 227 7.04 0.05 -17.48
C ILE A 227 6.44 -1.34 -17.37
N ALA A 228 6.42 -1.89 -16.15
CA ALA A 228 5.86 -3.20 -15.86
C ALA A 228 4.66 -3.12 -14.90
N ASN A 229 3.44 -3.49 -15.29
CA ASN A 229 2.97 -3.81 -16.66
C ASN A 229 2.77 -2.57 -17.52
N SER A 230 2.73 -2.72 -18.85
CA SER A 230 2.49 -1.63 -19.79
C SER A 230 1.29 -0.75 -19.40
N LEU A 231 1.36 0.55 -19.68
CA LEU A 231 0.25 1.46 -19.47
C LEU A 231 -0.92 1.06 -20.37
N GLY A 232 -2.12 0.99 -19.79
CA GLY A 232 -3.33 0.58 -20.50
C GLY A 232 -3.54 -0.94 -20.54
N SER A 233 -2.71 -1.73 -19.85
CA SER A 233 -2.91 -3.18 -19.70
C SER A 233 -4.24 -3.53 -19.03
N GLY A 234 -4.79 -2.63 -18.20
CA GLY A 234 -6.07 -2.82 -17.52
C GLY A 234 -7.27 -3.03 -18.44
N VAL A 235 -7.15 -2.74 -19.74
CA VAL A 235 -8.22 -2.97 -20.72
C VAL A 235 -8.70 -4.43 -20.72
N VAL A 236 -7.81 -5.39 -20.47
CA VAL A 236 -8.15 -6.82 -20.41
C VAL A 236 -8.56 -7.33 -19.01
N GLU A 237 -8.70 -6.44 -18.02
CA GLU A 237 -9.39 -6.78 -16.75
C GLU A 237 -10.91 -6.69 -16.86
N CYS A 238 -11.44 -6.18 -17.97
CA CYS A 238 -12.89 -6.07 -18.18
C CYS A 238 -13.52 -7.47 -18.28
N GLU A 239 -14.31 -7.86 -17.27
CA GLU A 239 -14.91 -9.19 -17.18
C GLU A 239 -15.86 -9.52 -18.35
N ALA A 240 -16.47 -8.51 -18.98
CA ALA A 240 -17.28 -8.72 -20.18
C ALA A 240 -16.46 -9.28 -21.38
N LEU A 241 -15.12 -9.17 -21.36
CA LEU A 241 -14.26 -9.81 -22.36
C LEU A 241 -14.25 -11.34 -22.24
N MET A 242 -14.64 -11.89 -21.09
CA MET A 242 -14.68 -13.34 -20.88
C MET A 242 -15.59 -14.07 -21.86
N SER A 243 -16.67 -13.41 -22.30
CA SER A 243 -17.58 -13.90 -23.34
C SER A 243 -16.86 -14.19 -24.66
N PHE A 244 -15.75 -13.51 -24.93
CA PHE A 244 -15.03 -13.57 -26.20
C PHE A 244 -13.79 -14.48 -26.14
N TYR A 245 -13.25 -14.77 -24.96
CA TYR A 245 -12.00 -15.54 -24.83
C TYR A 245 -12.00 -16.93 -25.50
N PRO A 246 -13.07 -17.74 -25.48
CA PRO A 246 -13.08 -19.01 -26.21
C PRO A 246 -12.97 -18.84 -27.73
N GLY A 247 -13.55 -17.77 -28.30
CA GLY A 247 -13.40 -17.43 -29.71
C GLY A 247 -12.01 -16.88 -30.02
N LEU A 248 -11.54 -15.95 -29.19
CA LEU A 248 -10.22 -15.34 -29.32
C LEU A 248 -9.08 -16.36 -29.18
N SER A 249 -9.19 -17.34 -28.27
CA SER A 249 -8.19 -18.40 -28.11
C SER A 249 -7.99 -19.20 -29.41
N ARG A 250 -9.08 -19.59 -30.06
CA ARG A 250 -9.04 -20.33 -31.33
C ARG A 250 -8.44 -19.49 -32.46
N GLU A 251 -8.79 -18.22 -32.53
CA GLU A 251 -8.33 -17.32 -33.59
C GLU A 251 -6.89 -16.81 -33.41
N VAL A 252 -6.46 -16.60 -32.16
CA VAL A 252 -5.15 -16.02 -31.83
C VAL A 252 -4.10 -17.10 -31.54
N LEU A 253 -4.47 -18.14 -30.79
CA LEU A 253 -3.55 -19.20 -30.38
C LEU A 253 -3.72 -20.50 -31.19
N GLY A 254 -4.81 -20.64 -31.96
CA GLY A 254 -5.09 -21.87 -32.71
C GLY A 254 -5.54 -23.06 -31.84
N GLU A 255 -5.87 -22.83 -30.56
CA GLU A 255 -6.28 -23.87 -29.61
C GLU A 255 -7.46 -23.42 -28.74
N ASP A 256 -8.25 -24.38 -28.26
CA ASP A 256 -9.34 -24.14 -27.32
C ASP A 256 -8.82 -23.66 -25.96
N LEU A 257 -9.63 -22.84 -25.30
CA LEU A 257 -9.30 -22.32 -23.97
C LEU A 257 -9.31 -23.47 -22.94
N LYS A 258 -8.17 -23.69 -22.28
CA LYS A 258 -7.91 -24.83 -21.39
C LYS A 258 -8.59 -24.71 -20.03
N ILE A 259 -8.70 -23.49 -19.50
CA ILE A 259 -9.42 -23.22 -18.25
C ILE A 259 -10.61 -22.33 -18.58
N PRO A 260 -11.85 -22.77 -18.29
CA PRO A 260 -13.02 -21.97 -18.59
C PRO A 260 -13.09 -20.72 -17.70
N SER A 261 -13.68 -19.66 -18.23
CA SER A 261 -14.11 -18.50 -17.47
C SER A 261 -15.56 -18.66 -17.05
N LEU A 262 -16.02 -17.92 -16.05
CA LEU A 262 -17.46 -17.86 -15.75
C LEU A 262 -18.26 -17.47 -17.00
N ALA A 263 -19.34 -18.20 -17.25
CA ALA A 263 -20.23 -17.91 -18.37
C ALA A 263 -20.76 -16.48 -18.25
N SER A 264 -20.50 -15.68 -19.28
CA SER A 264 -20.74 -14.25 -19.29
C SER A 264 -21.39 -13.85 -20.62
N TRP A 265 -22.33 -12.91 -20.59
CA TRP A 265 -23.10 -12.43 -21.75
C TRP A 265 -23.09 -10.90 -21.77
N TRP A 266 -22.32 -10.31 -22.69
CA TRP A 266 -22.25 -8.86 -22.80
C TRP A 266 -23.49 -8.28 -23.49
N CYS A 267 -24.24 -7.43 -22.78
CA CYS A 267 -25.53 -6.90 -23.23
C CYS A 267 -25.41 -5.79 -24.29
N GLY A 268 -24.20 -5.53 -24.80
CA GLY A 268 -23.99 -4.72 -25.99
C GLY A 268 -24.45 -5.41 -27.26
N GLN A 269 -24.47 -6.75 -27.28
CA GLN A 269 -25.02 -7.54 -28.36
C GLN A 269 -26.50 -7.85 -28.10
N GLU A 270 -27.32 -7.81 -29.16
CA GLU A 270 -28.79 -7.91 -29.03
C GLU A 270 -29.25 -9.27 -28.50
N LYS A 271 -28.67 -10.36 -29.00
CA LYS A 271 -29.03 -11.73 -28.59
C LYS A 271 -28.71 -11.96 -27.11
N GLU A 272 -27.52 -11.56 -26.70
CA GLU A 272 -27.00 -11.66 -25.34
C GLU A 272 -27.82 -10.78 -24.39
N ARG A 273 -28.18 -9.56 -24.81
CA ARG A 273 -29.06 -8.67 -24.05
C ARG A 273 -30.45 -9.27 -23.82
N SER A 274 -31.07 -9.83 -24.86
CA SER A 274 -32.38 -10.47 -24.73
C SER A 274 -32.33 -11.67 -23.80
N TYR A 275 -31.29 -12.52 -23.93
CA TYR A 275 -31.08 -13.66 -23.03
C TYR A 275 -30.96 -13.22 -21.56
N VAL A 276 -30.15 -12.19 -21.28
CA VAL A 276 -29.99 -11.66 -19.92
C VAL A 276 -31.28 -11.07 -19.38
N ALA A 277 -32.04 -10.33 -20.19
CA ALA A 277 -33.32 -9.76 -19.79
C ALA A 277 -34.38 -10.83 -19.45
N GLU A 278 -34.38 -11.96 -20.16
CA GLU A 278 -35.24 -13.11 -19.90
C GLU A 278 -34.83 -13.84 -18.61
N HIS A 279 -33.53 -13.97 -18.35
CA HIS A 279 -32.96 -14.78 -17.25
C HIS A 279 -32.44 -13.93 -16.06
N LEU A 280 -33.02 -12.76 -15.80
CA LEU A 280 -32.63 -11.89 -14.67
C LEU A 280 -32.79 -12.56 -13.28
N ASP A 281 -33.58 -13.62 -13.18
CA ASP A 281 -33.77 -14.37 -11.94
C ASP A 281 -32.66 -15.39 -11.68
N GLU A 282 -31.83 -15.70 -12.68
CA GLU A 282 -30.79 -16.73 -12.64
C GLU A 282 -29.37 -16.14 -12.77
N LEU A 283 -29.25 -15.00 -13.49
CA LEU A 283 -27.99 -14.35 -13.79
C LEU A 283 -27.73 -13.14 -12.88
N ALA A 284 -26.48 -12.95 -12.50
CA ALA A 284 -26.03 -11.71 -11.91
C ALA A 284 -25.82 -10.66 -13.01
N LEU A 285 -26.44 -9.49 -12.88
CA LEU A 285 -26.22 -8.38 -13.80
C LEU A 285 -25.15 -7.43 -13.25
N ARG A 286 -24.08 -7.22 -14.02
CA ARG A 286 -22.90 -6.44 -13.62
C ARG A 286 -22.62 -5.30 -14.58
N PRO A 287 -22.06 -4.18 -14.09
CA PRO A 287 -21.59 -3.12 -14.97
C PRO A 287 -20.32 -3.57 -15.72
N THR A 288 -20.29 -3.37 -17.03
CA THR A 288 -19.13 -3.65 -17.90
C THR A 288 -17.92 -2.79 -17.55
N PHE A 289 -18.14 -1.54 -17.12
CA PHE A 289 -17.10 -0.58 -16.78
C PHE A 289 -17.27 -0.12 -15.33
N SER A 290 -16.16 0.07 -14.61
CA SER A 290 -16.10 0.44 -13.19
C SER A 290 -16.85 1.73 -12.83
N ASN A 291 -17.10 2.61 -13.82
CA ASN A 291 -17.70 3.92 -13.61
C ASN A 291 -19.23 3.92 -13.80
N SER A 292 -19.83 2.80 -14.19
CA SER A 292 -21.27 2.67 -14.45
C SER A 292 -22.01 2.16 -13.21
N SER A 293 -22.22 3.02 -12.21
CA SER A 293 -22.98 2.64 -10.99
C SER A 293 -24.35 3.31 -10.96
N ILE A 294 -25.30 2.76 -11.73
CA ILE A 294 -26.75 3.05 -11.58
C ILE A 294 -27.47 1.86 -10.90
N LEU A 295 -26.83 0.69 -10.80
CA LEU A 295 -27.49 -0.53 -10.31
C LEU A 295 -27.73 -0.58 -8.79
N ASN A 296 -27.01 0.22 -7.99
CA ASN A 296 -27.32 0.54 -6.59
C ASN A 296 -26.27 1.55 -6.10
N ASN A 297 -26.55 2.29 -5.03
CA ASN A 297 -25.74 3.42 -4.54
C ASN A 297 -24.35 3.04 -3.96
N ARG A 298 -23.83 1.83 -4.20
CA ARG A 298 -22.46 1.38 -3.90
C ARG A 298 -22.11 0.17 -4.78
N LYS A 299 -21.35 0.37 -5.87
CA LYS A 299 -20.62 -0.67 -6.66
C LYS A 299 -21.37 -1.97 -7.08
N GLY A 300 -22.67 -2.12 -6.80
CA GLY A 300 -23.30 -3.42 -6.65
C GLY A 300 -23.81 -4.00 -7.95
N ALA A 301 -23.34 -5.21 -8.27
CA ALA A 301 -24.06 -6.13 -9.15
C ALA A 301 -25.50 -6.30 -8.65
N LEU A 302 -26.43 -6.53 -9.57
CA LEU A 302 -27.76 -7.01 -9.24
C LEU A 302 -27.70 -8.54 -9.18
N LEU A 303 -27.88 -9.12 -8.00
CA LEU A 303 -27.84 -10.56 -7.82
C LEU A 303 -29.12 -11.21 -8.36
N PRO A 304 -29.06 -12.51 -8.71
CA PRO A 304 -30.24 -13.26 -9.16
C PRO A 304 -31.43 -13.09 -8.20
N GLY A 305 -32.62 -12.82 -8.75
CA GLY A 305 -33.85 -12.68 -7.98
C GLY A 305 -34.03 -11.35 -7.23
N GLN A 306 -33.07 -10.42 -7.30
CA GLN A 306 -33.22 -9.07 -6.71
C GLN A 306 -34.04 -8.11 -7.61
N ALA A 307 -34.23 -8.46 -8.88
CA ALA A 307 -34.95 -7.65 -9.86
C ALA A 307 -36.43 -8.09 -9.95
N THR A 308 -37.26 -7.68 -8.99
CA THR A 308 -38.68 -8.07 -8.92
C THR A 308 -39.63 -6.89 -9.18
N GLY A 309 -40.84 -7.20 -9.68
CA GLY A 309 -41.90 -6.21 -9.89
C GLY A 309 -41.49 -5.03 -10.79
N GLU A 310 -41.77 -3.80 -10.34
CA GLU A 310 -41.41 -2.56 -11.05
C GLU A 310 -39.90 -2.46 -11.32
N ARG A 311 -39.06 -2.93 -10.39
CA ARG A 311 -37.60 -2.91 -10.53
C ARG A 311 -37.12 -3.76 -11.71
N ARG A 312 -37.80 -4.87 -12.00
CA ARG A 312 -37.48 -5.70 -13.17
C ARG A 312 -37.67 -4.91 -14.46
N GLN A 313 -38.81 -4.22 -14.59
CA GLN A 313 -39.10 -3.43 -15.78
C GLN A 313 -38.12 -2.27 -15.96
N GLU A 314 -37.74 -1.60 -14.87
CA GLU A 314 -36.69 -0.57 -14.89
C GLU A 314 -35.35 -1.10 -15.43
N VAL A 315 -34.96 -2.31 -15.01
CA VAL A 315 -33.71 -2.94 -15.46
C VAL A 315 -33.81 -3.32 -16.94
N ILE A 316 -34.95 -3.87 -17.40
CA ILE A 316 -35.16 -4.19 -18.82
C ILE A 316 -35.11 -2.94 -19.70
N ASP A 317 -35.75 -1.84 -19.26
CA ASP A 317 -35.71 -0.56 -19.95
C ASP A 317 -34.29 0.02 -19.99
N LEU A 318 -33.54 -0.11 -18.88
CA LEU A 318 -32.14 0.29 -18.79
C LEU A 318 -31.26 -0.50 -19.75
N LEU A 319 -31.42 -1.83 -19.81
CA LEU A 319 -30.68 -2.70 -20.75
C LEU A 319 -30.99 -2.33 -22.19
N SER A 320 -32.25 -2.02 -22.50
CA SER A 320 -32.65 -1.59 -23.85
C SER A 320 -31.98 -0.29 -24.29
N ARG A 321 -31.74 0.66 -23.36
CA ARG A 321 -31.12 1.96 -23.66
C ARG A 321 -29.59 1.96 -23.56
N ARG A 322 -29.02 1.18 -22.64
CA ARG A 322 -27.60 1.23 -22.25
C ARG A 322 -26.99 -0.16 -22.04
N GLY A 323 -27.47 -1.18 -22.76
CA GLY A 323 -27.03 -2.56 -22.61
C GLY A 323 -25.52 -2.76 -22.72
N TYR A 324 -24.82 -1.97 -23.54
CA TYR A 324 -23.35 -2.04 -23.66
C TYR A 324 -22.58 -1.76 -22.36
N GLN A 325 -23.23 -1.10 -21.38
CA GLN A 325 -22.65 -0.85 -20.05
C GLN A 325 -22.85 -2.00 -19.08
N TYR A 326 -23.49 -3.10 -19.49
CA TYR A 326 -23.80 -4.22 -18.62
C TYR A 326 -23.48 -5.57 -19.28
N PHE A 327 -23.27 -6.56 -18.43
CA PHE A 327 -23.19 -7.96 -18.84
C PHE A 327 -23.87 -8.83 -17.79
N GLY A 328 -24.50 -9.92 -18.23
CA GLY A 328 -24.98 -10.98 -17.35
C GLY A 328 -23.86 -11.99 -17.09
N GLN A 329 -23.85 -12.60 -15.92
CA GLN A 329 -22.88 -13.63 -15.55
C GLN A 329 -23.53 -14.69 -14.67
N GLU A 330 -23.16 -15.95 -14.86
CA GLU A 330 -23.59 -17.04 -13.98
C GLU A 330 -23.05 -16.84 -12.55
N THR A 331 -23.81 -17.33 -11.57
CA THR A 331 -23.36 -17.40 -10.18
C THR A 331 -22.78 -18.79 -9.90
N LEU A 332 -21.67 -18.83 -9.17
CA LEU A 332 -20.95 -20.06 -8.89
C LEU A 332 -20.97 -20.38 -7.40
N THR A 333 -21.35 -21.60 -7.05
CA THR A 333 -21.18 -22.14 -5.69
C THR A 333 -19.71 -22.49 -5.47
N LEU A 334 -19.05 -21.76 -4.57
CA LEU A 334 -17.64 -21.96 -4.25
C LEU A 334 -17.40 -23.23 -3.43
N SER A 335 -16.30 -23.92 -3.72
CA SER A 335 -15.71 -24.87 -2.78
C SER A 335 -15.37 -24.20 -1.45
N THR A 336 -15.26 -25.00 -0.38
CA THR A 336 -14.94 -24.50 0.96
C THR A 336 -13.63 -25.09 1.48
N THR A 337 -12.98 -24.35 2.37
CA THR A 337 -11.81 -24.79 3.14
C THR A 337 -12.11 -24.65 4.64
N PRO A 338 -11.51 -25.47 5.52
CA PRO A 338 -11.67 -25.31 6.97
C PRO A 338 -11.15 -23.94 7.44
N GLY A 339 -11.98 -23.16 8.12
CA GLY A 339 -11.65 -21.88 8.76
C GLY A 339 -11.89 -21.94 10.27
N TRP A 340 -11.09 -21.21 11.05
CA TRP A 340 -11.25 -21.12 12.50
C TRP A 340 -12.26 -20.02 12.85
N SER A 341 -13.17 -20.30 13.78
CA SER A 341 -14.16 -19.37 14.34
C SER A 341 -14.26 -19.56 15.86
N GLU A 342 -14.96 -18.67 16.57
CA GLU A 342 -15.21 -18.82 18.01
C GLU A 342 -15.97 -20.13 18.34
N GLU A 343 -16.79 -20.62 17.40
CA GLU A 343 -17.56 -21.86 17.50
C GLU A 343 -16.76 -23.11 17.09
N GLY A 344 -15.49 -22.95 16.68
CA GLY A 344 -14.60 -24.02 16.23
C GLY A 344 -14.29 -23.97 14.73
N ILE A 345 -14.00 -25.13 14.13
CA ILE A 345 -13.61 -25.24 12.71
C ILE A 345 -14.86 -25.35 11.84
N VAL A 346 -15.08 -24.35 10.98
CA VAL A 346 -16.24 -24.27 10.09
C VAL A 346 -15.80 -24.20 8.61
N PRO A 347 -16.59 -24.74 7.66
CA PRO A 347 -16.29 -24.60 6.24
C PRO A 347 -16.46 -23.13 5.80
N ARG A 348 -15.45 -22.59 5.11
CA ARG A 348 -15.48 -21.22 4.56
C ARG A 348 -15.28 -21.24 3.04
N PRO A 349 -16.14 -20.57 2.25
CA PRO A 349 -15.93 -20.38 0.81
C PRO A 349 -14.54 -19.87 0.48
N VAL A 350 -13.94 -20.36 -0.62
CA VAL A 350 -12.55 -20.08 -0.97
C VAL A 350 -12.38 -19.58 -2.39
N VAL A 351 -11.56 -18.54 -2.53
CA VAL A 351 -11.04 -18.04 -3.82
C VAL A 351 -9.52 -18.06 -3.78
N LEU A 352 -8.90 -18.58 -4.83
CA LEU A 352 -7.45 -18.68 -4.97
C LEU A 352 -6.95 -17.67 -5.99
N ARG A 353 -6.10 -16.73 -5.58
CA ARG A 353 -5.37 -15.86 -6.51
C ARG A 353 -4.01 -16.46 -6.84
N VAL A 354 -3.77 -16.76 -8.11
CA VAL A 354 -2.49 -17.29 -8.62
C VAL A 354 -1.75 -16.21 -9.40
N TYR A 355 -0.43 -16.10 -9.20
CA TYR A 355 0.40 -15.07 -9.85
C TYR A 355 1.27 -15.67 -10.95
N LEU A 356 1.46 -14.91 -12.02
CA LEU A 356 2.34 -15.25 -13.13
C LEU A 356 3.31 -14.11 -13.42
N CYS A 357 4.51 -14.45 -13.88
CA CYS A 357 5.45 -13.48 -14.44
C CYS A 357 5.90 -13.90 -15.83
N ALA A 358 6.19 -12.92 -16.70
CA ALA A 358 6.74 -13.19 -18.02
C ALA A 358 8.13 -13.83 -17.90
N ASP A 359 8.41 -14.80 -18.77
CA ASP A 359 9.66 -15.58 -18.80
C ASP A 359 10.01 -15.91 -20.26
N GLY A 360 10.77 -15.02 -20.89
CA GLY A 360 11.00 -15.04 -22.34
C GLY A 360 9.68 -14.92 -23.12
N ASP A 361 9.45 -15.86 -24.06
CA ASP A 361 8.22 -15.94 -24.86
C ASP A 361 7.07 -16.70 -24.16
N SER A 362 7.21 -16.95 -22.85
CA SER A 362 6.23 -17.68 -22.05
C SER A 362 5.99 -17.00 -20.70
N TYR A 363 5.28 -17.72 -19.82
CA TYR A 363 5.01 -17.30 -18.46
C TYR A 363 5.44 -18.37 -17.47
N ARG A 364 5.89 -17.92 -16.31
CA ARG A 364 6.13 -18.76 -15.14
C ARG A 364 5.04 -18.51 -14.13
N VAL A 365 4.47 -19.60 -13.61
CA VAL A 365 3.43 -19.57 -12.58
C VAL A 365 4.10 -19.68 -11.22
N MET A 366 3.66 -18.88 -10.25
CA MET A 366 4.11 -18.98 -8.86
C MET A 366 3.58 -20.30 -8.28
N PRO A 367 4.40 -21.21 -7.72
CA PRO A 367 3.93 -22.46 -7.12
C PRO A 367 3.30 -22.21 -5.73
N GLY A 368 2.17 -21.51 -5.76
CA GLY A 368 1.45 -20.97 -4.61
C GLY A 368 0.54 -19.82 -5.03
N GLY A 369 -0.10 -19.19 -4.05
CA GLY A 369 -1.06 -18.12 -4.31
C GLY A 369 -1.54 -17.46 -3.03
N LEU A 370 -2.44 -16.50 -3.18
CA LEU A 370 -3.17 -15.94 -2.05
C LEU A 370 -4.54 -16.59 -1.99
N THR A 371 -4.74 -17.47 -1.01
CA THR A 371 -6.06 -18.01 -0.72
C THR A 371 -6.82 -17.03 0.16
N ARG A 372 -8.03 -16.66 -0.26
CA ARG A 372 -8.94 -15.79 0.47
C ARG A 372 -10.17 -16.58 0.90
N THR A 373 -10.60 -16.37 2.14
CA THR A 373 -11.82 -16.98 2.69
C THR A 373 -12.76 -15.90 3.18
N THR A 374 -14.04 -16.05 2.87
CA THR A 374 -15.07 -15.09 3.25
C THR A 374 -16.18 -15.76 4.06
N ASP A 375 -16.94 -14.93 4.76
CA ASP A 375 -18.18 -15.30 5.46
C ASP A 375 -19.40 -15.11 4.54
N SER A 376 -19.23 -14.43 3.40
CA SER A 376 -20.28 -14.18 2.41
C SER A 376 -20.52 -15.40 1.50
N VAL A 377 -21.77 -15.54 1.06
CA VAL A 377 -22.19 -16.56 0.08
C VAL A 377 -21.82 -16.16 -1.35
N ASP A 378 -21.60 -14.87 -1.61
CA ASP A 378 -21.24 -14.38 -2.96
C ASP A 378 -19.75 -14.56 -3.24
N ALA A 379 -19.46 -15.43 -4.21
CA ALA A 379 -18.13 -15.76 -4.71
C ALA A 379 -17.28 -14.56 -5.10
N GLN A 380 -17.90 -13.44 -5.47
CA GLN A 380 -17.24 -12.22 -5.90
C GLN A 380 -17.43 -11.03 -4.94
N ALA A 381 -18.17 -11.20 -3.84
CA ALA A 381 -18.14 -10.26 -2.71
C ALA A 381 -16.79 -10.28 -1.96
N VAL A 382 -15.90 -11.20 -2.33
CA VAL A 382 -14.51 -11.33 -1.86
C VAL A 382 -13.65 -10.15 -2.34
N THR A 383 -13.94 -8.98 -1.79
CA THR A 383 -13.10 -7.79 -1.88
C THR A 383 -12.28 -7.69 -0.59
N MET A 384 -11.01 -7.28 -0.69
CA MET A 384 -10.12 -7.12 0.48
C MET A 384 -10.71 -6.20 1.58
N GLN A 385 -11.77 -5.46 1.28
CA GLN A 385 -12.37 -4.45 2.14
C GLN A 385 -13.38 -5.00 3.16
N GLN A 386 -13.79 -6.28 3.10
CA GLN A 386 -14.85 -6.84 3.95
C GLN A 386 -14.38 -7.88 5.00
N GLY A 387 -13.15 -7.76 5.52
CA GLY A 387 -12.73 -8.54 6.70
C GLY A 387 -12.40 -10.01 6.41
N ASP A 388 -12.13 -10.34 5.14
CA ASP A 388 -11.76 -11.69 4.71
C ASP A 388 -10.38 -12.11 5.24
N ALA A 389 -10.28 -13.33 5.76
CA ALA A 389 -9.01 -13.92 6.19
C ALA A 389 -8.21 -14.43 4.98
N SER A 390 -6.88 -14.39 5.10
CA SER A 390 -5.97 -14.98 4.11
C SER A 390 -5.35 -16.28 4.62
N LYS A 391 -5.11 -17.21 3.69
CA LYS A 391 -4.40 -18.47 3.91
C LYS A 391 -3.26 -18.61 2.91
N ASP A 392 -2.21 -19.30 3.32
CA ASP A 392 -1.15 -19.73 2.40
C ASP A 392 -1.65 -20.91 1.54
N THR A 393 -1.27 -20.93 0.26
CA THR A 393 -1.59 -22.01 -0.67
C THR A 393 -0.37 -22.88 -0.89
N TRP A 394 -0.41 -24.11 -0.39
CA TRP A 394 0.70 -25.05 -0.54
C TRP A 394 0.57 -25.87 -1.83
N VAL A 395 1.57 -25.73 -2.70
CA VAL A 395 1.78 -26.62 -3.83
C VAL A 395 2.84 -27.62 -3.42
N LEU A 396 2.48 -28.90 -3.44
CA LEU A 396 3.33 -29.98 -2.97
C LEU A 396 4.18 -30.54 -4.12
N SER A 397 5.38 -31.00 -3.78
CA SER A 397 6.25 -31.73 -4.70
C SER A 397 6.21 -33.23 -4.40
N ASN A 398 6.41 -34.05 -5.42
CA ASN A 398 6.60 -35.51 -5.27
C ASN A 398 8.08 -35.88 -5.02
N GLY A 399 8.96 -34.89 -4.88
CA GLY A 399 10.40 -35.08 -4.72
C GLY A 399 11.06 -33.95 -3.93
N PRO A 400 12.39 -34.01 -3.74
CA PRO A 400 13.11 -32.99 -2.99
C PRO A 400 12.92 -31.60 -3.62
N VAL A 401 12.42 -30.67 -2.81
CA VAL A 401 12.17 -29.29 -3.23
C VAL A 401 13.47 -28.49 -3.17
N SER A 402 13.67 -27.60 -4.16
CA SER A 402 14.76 -26.63 -4.11
C SER A 402 14.74 -25.84 -2.79
N THR A 403 15.88 -25.79 -2.12
CA THR A 403 16.10 -25.01 -0.90
C THR A 403 16.46 -23.55 -1.20
N PHE A 404 16.48 -23.15 -2.48
CA PHE A 404 16.81 -21.80 -2.90
C PHE A 404 16.01 -20.75 -2.10
N THR A 405 16.72 -19.74 -1.64
CA THR A 405 16.19 -18.62 -0.87
C THR A 405 16.88 -17.35 -1.34
N ARG A 406 16.10 -16.28 -1.53
CA ARG A 406 16.66 -14.93 -1.70
C ARG A 406 17.02 -14.27 -0.38
N LEU A 407 16.63 -14.86 0.75
CA LEU A 407 17.11 -14.43 2.07
C LEU A 407 18.59 -14.80 2.15
N ALA A 408 19.41 -13.85 2.60
CA ALA A 408 20.85 -14.06 2.72
C ALA A 408 21.15 -15.29 3.59
N SER A 409 21.99 -16.19 3.08
CA SER A 409 22.57 -17.26 3.89
C SER A 409 23.66 -16.68 4.79
N PRO A 410 23.85 -17.18 6.03
CA PRO A 410 24.91 -16.72 6.93
C PRO A 410 26.31 -16.81 6.31
N ASP A 411 26.55 -17.79 5.43
CA ASP A 411 27.84 -18.07 4.82
C ASP A 411 28.08 -17.31 3.49
N GLN A 412 27.11 -16.50 3.04
CA GLN A 412 27.24 -15.77 1.78
C GLN A 412 28.14 -14.54 1.99
N ALA A 413 29.23 -14.44 1.21
CA ALA A 413 30.08 -13.26 1.19
C ALA A 413 29.24 -12.02 0.84
N VAL A 414 29.05 -11.15 1.83
CA VAL A 414 28.27 -9.91 1.67
C VAL A 414 29.01 -9.02 0.67
N THR A 415 28.45 -8.87 -0.53
CA THR A 415 28.97 -7.90 -1.50
C THR A 415 28.67 -6.49 -0.97
N LEU A 416 29.69 -5.83 -0.42
CA LEU A 416 29.56 -4.49 0.14
C LEU A 416 29.29 -3.47 -0.99
N ARG A 417 28.01 -3.23 -1.31
CA ARG A 417 27.61 -2.10 -2.14
C ARG A 417 27.51 -0.85 -1.27
N ARG A 418 28.33 0.17 -1.54
CA ARG A 418 28.25 1.49 -0.91
C ARG A 418 27.11 2.32 -1.55
N SER A 419 25.89 1.80 -1.57
CA SER A 419 24.70 2.50 -2.07
C SER A 419 24.15 3.45 -1.00
N GLY A 420 24.93 4.49 -0.67
CA GLY A 420 24.53 5.55 0.26
C GLY A 420 23.91 6.78 -0.42
N SER A 421 23.95 6.84 -1.75
CA SER A 421 23.60 8.02 -2.56
C SER A 421 22.19 8.01 -3.15
N ASP A 422 21.46 6.89 -3.06
CA ASP A 422 20.18 6.69 -3.75
C ASP A 422 18.97 7.07 -2.88
N LEU A 423 19.19 7.94 -1.88
CA LEU A 423 18.12 8.39 -1.01
C LEU A 423 17.24 9.38 -1.78
N PRO A 424 15.94 9.08 -2.00
CA PRO A 424 15.04 10.02 -2.65
C PRO A 424 14.91 11.30 -1.83
N SER A 425 14.76 12.45 -2.50
CA SER A 425 14.66 13.76 -1.83
C SER A 425 13.47 13.84 -0.86
N ARG A 426 12.34 13.18 -1.16
CA ARG A 426 11.18 13.15 -0.26
C ARG A 426 11.44 12.31 0.99
N VAL A 427 12.04 11.14 0.84
CA VAL A 427 12.46 10.28 1.97
C VAL A 427 13.46 11.02 2.85
N SER A 428 14.36 11.79 2.23
CA SER A 428 15.31 12.68 2.89
C SER A 428 14.60 13.73 3.77
N ASP A 429 13.63 14.44 3.20
CA ASP A 429 12.83 15.44 3.91
C ASP A 429 12.01 14.81 5.05
N ASN A 430 11.38 13.66 4.79
CA ASN A 430 10.63 12.93 5.82
C ASN A 430 11.53 12.44 6.97
N LEU A 431 12.75 11.96 6.70
CA LEU A 431 13.68 11.57 7.76
C LEU A 431 14.12 12.79 8.60
N PHE A 432 14.34 13.94 7.96
CA PHE A 432 14.61 15.20 8.65
C PHE A 432 13.44 15.58 9.57
N TRP A 433 12.21 15.58 9.05
CA TRP A 433 11.02 15.88 9.86
C TRP A 433 10.75 14.83 10.94
N LEU A 434 11.02 13.55 10.69
CA LEU A 434 10.90 12.50 11.69
C LEU A 434 11.80 12.81 12.89
N GLY A 435 13.06 13.19 12.64
CA GLY A 435 13.97 13.63 13.68
C GLY A 435 13.47 14.84 14.44
N ARG A 436 12.96 15.86 13.73
CA ARG A 436 12.37 17.04 14.37
C ARG A 436 11.18 16.68 15.26
N TYR A 437 10.22 15.89 14.77
CA TYR A 437 9.05 15.52 15.53
C TYR A 437 9.39 14.64 16.74
N ALA A 438 10.36 13.73 16.62
CA ALA A 438 10.80 12.91 17.75
C ALA A 438 11.36 13.79 18.87
N GLU A 439 12.30 14.69 18.53
CA GLU A 439 12.93 15.59 19.49
C GLU A 439 11.93 16.61 20.09
N ARG A 440 11.03 17.13 19.26
CA ARG A 440 9.96 18.04 19.69
C ARG A 440 9.02 17.39 20.68
N THR A 441 8.64 16.14 20.40
CA THR A 441 7.75 15.37 21.26
C THR A 441 8.44 15.15 22.61
N GLU A 442 9.69 14.68 22.60
CA GLU A 442 10.47 14.47 23.82
C GLU A 442 10.56 15.75 24.67
N SER A 443 10.96 16.86 24.05
CA SER A 443 11.08 18.16 24.72
C SER A 443 9.74 18.66 25.30
N SER A 444 8.65 18.52 24.54
CA SER A 444 7.31 18.92 24.99
C SER A 444 6.82 18.08 26.16
N VAL A 445 7.10 16.77 26.14
CA VAL A 445 6.70 15.83 27.18
C VAL A 445 7.44 16.11 28.48
N ARG A 446 8.75 16.41 28.41
CA ARG A 446 9.54 16.83 29.59
C ARG A 446 9.00 18.12 30.20
N LEU A 447 8.72 19.13 29.37
CA LEU A 447 8.14 20.41 29.81
C LEU A 447 6.76 20.23 30.46
N MET A 448 5.86 19.47 29.84
CA MET A 448 4.54 19.21 30.40
C MET A 448 4.63 18.39 31.70
N ARG A 449 5.50 17.39 31.77
CA ARG A 449 5.73 16.60 33.00
C ARG A 449 6.22 17.49 34.15
N ALA A 450 7.20 18.35 33.88
CA ALA A 450 7.74 19.30 34.85
C ALA A 450 6.66 20.24 35.42
N MET A 451 5.72 20.70 34.58
CA MET A 451 4.59 21.51 35.03
C MET A 451 3.59 20.70 35.87
N ILE A 452 3.28 19.47 35.48
CA ILE A 452 2.30 18.62 36.18
C ILE A 452 2.78 18.22 37.57
N LEU A 453 4.07 17.86 37.73
CA LEU A 453 4.65 17.56 39.04
C LEU A 453 4.54 18.74 40.01
N ARG A 454 4.78 19.96 39.50
CA ARG A 454 4.64 21.20 40.29
C ARG A 454 3.18 21.52 40.63
N LEU A 455 2.23 21.21 39.75
CA LEU A 455 0.80 21.34 40.05
C LEU A 455 0.33 20.33 41.10
N ALA A 456 0.94 19.15 41.18
CA ALA A 456 0.68 18.17 42.23
C ALA A 456 1.36 18.47 43.58
N GLY A 457 2.17 19.53 43.65
CA GLY A 457 2.94 19.85 44.85
C GLY A 457 4.17 18.96 45.06
N GLU A 458 4.56 18.16 44.06
CA GLU A 458 5.80 17.37 44.03
C GLU A 458 6.95 18.21 43.45
N ALA A 459 7.02 19.47 43.86
CA ALA A 459 8.05 20.41 43.47
C ALA A 459 9.40 20.04 44.12
N GLY A 460 10.49 20.14 43.36
CA GLY A 460 11.83 19.88 43.87
C GLY A 460 12.24 20.91 44.94
N ALA A 461 13.20 20.57 45.79
CA ALA A 461 13.78 21.53 46.72
C ALA A 461 14.47 22.65 45.94
N GLY A 462 13.82 23.82 45.82
CA GLY A 462 14.30 24.96 45.03
C GLY A 462 13.25 25.61 44.10
N ASP A 463 12.02 25.10 44.03
CA ASP A 463 10.97 25.70 43.19
C ASP A 463 10.38 27.00 43.79
N ASP A 464 10.67 28.13 43.16
CA ASP A 464 10.07 29.45 43.43
C ASP A 464 8.62 29.53 42.89
N PRO A 465 7.68 30.22 43.58
CA PRO A 465 6.34 30.55 43.08
C PRO A 465 6.23 31.01 41.61
N GLN A 466 7.29 31.58 41.03
CA GLN A 466 7.30 32.01 39.62
C GLN A 466 7.57 30.89 38.61
N THR A 467 7.99 29.69 39.03
CA THR A 467 8.40 28.61 38.12
C THR A 467 7.29 28.20 37.15
N LEU A 468 6.04 28.07 37.61
CA LEU A 468 4.91 27.75 36.72
C LEU A 468 4.66 28.86 35.68
N THR A 469 4.89 30.13 36.04
CA THR A 469 4.81 31.25 35.10
C THR A 469 5.91 31.17 34.06
N ARG A 470 7.15 30.85 34.44
CA ARG A 470 8.27 30.67 33.52
C ARG A 470 8.01 29.50 32.55
N LEU A 471 7.54 28.35 33.05
CA LEU A 471 7.18 27.21 32.19
C LEU A 471 6.03 27.54 31.23
N THR A 472 5.06 28.32 31.68
CA THR A 472 3.97 28.82 30.81
C THR A 472 4.51 29.76 29.73
N ASN A 473 5.45 30.64 30.05
CA ASN A 473 6.11 31.50 29.06
C ASN A 473 6.91 30.68 28.04
N ILE A 474 7.63 29.64 28.48
CA ILE A 474 8.32 28.71 27.58
C ILE A 474 7.33 28.04 26.61
N LEU A 475 6.16 27.61 27.07
CA LEU A 475 5.11 27.08 26.19
C LEU A 475 4.62 28.12 25.17
N VAL A 476 4.59 29.40 25.52
CA VAL A 476 4.25 30.48 24.59
C VAL A 476 5.35 30.71 23.56
N ASP A 477 6.60 30.74 24.02
CA ASP A 477 7.78 31.00 23.20
C ASP A 477 8.11 29.86 22.21
N LEU A 478 7.67 28.64 22.53
CA LEU A 478 7.68 27.44 21.68
C LEU A 478 6.38 27.26 20.87
N GLU A 479 5.45 28.22 20.94
CA GLU A 479 4.19 28.25 20.18
C GLU A 479 3.19 27.12 20.53
N TYR A 480 3.38 26.40 21.64
CA TYR A 480 2.39 25.47 22.17
C TYR A 480 1.14 26.19 22.69
N LEU A 481 1.33 27.38 23.26
CA LEU A 481 0.29 28.28 23.73
C LEU A 481 0.38 29.62 23.03
N ASN A 482 -0.77 30.23 22.72
CA ASN A 482 -0.78 31.65 22.37
C ASN A 482 -0.84 32.51 23.65
N ARG A 483 -0.31 33.73 23.60
CA ARG A 483 -0.22 34.62 24.76
C ARG A 483 -1.59 34.97 25.38
N ARG A 484 -2.66 35.02 24.58
CA ARG A 484 -4.02 35.26 25.10
C ARG A 484 -4.53 34.10 25.96
N THR A 485 -4.33 32.87 25.49
CA THR A 485 -4.69 31.65 26.19
C THR A 485 -3.85 31.48 27.46
N ALA A 486 -2.55 31.75 27.38
CA ALA A 486 -1.66 31.74 28.55
C ALA A 486 -2.12 32.76 29.64
N ASN A 487 -2.44 33.99 29.24
CA ASN A 487 -2.95 35.00 30.18
C ASN A 487 -4.30 34.59 30.80
N LYS A 488 -5.17 33.94 30.01
CA LYS A 488 -6.45 33.41 30.50
C LYS A 488 -6.27 32.26 31.49
N ALA A 489 -5.33 31.36 31.22
CA ALA A 489 -4.96 30.30 32.15
C ALA A 489 -4.40 30.86 33.46
N ALA A 490 -3.47 31.81 33.36
CA ALA A 490 -2.89 32.48 34.53
C ALA A 490 -3.96 33.20 35.37
N ALA A 491 -4.91 33.89 34.73
CA ALA A 491 -6.04 34.52 35.42
C ALA A 491 -6.99 33.51 36.11
N GLY A 492 -7.04 32.27 35.63
CA GLY A 492 -7.77 31.16 36.24
C GLY A 492 -7.02 30.45 37.38
N GLY A 493 -5.82 30.91 37.74
CA GLY A 493 -4.97 30.29 38.75
C GLY A 493 -4.53 28.87 38.39
N ILE A 494 -4.25 28.05 39.41
CA ILE A 494 -3.78 26.65 39.26
C ILE A 494 -4.74 25.84 38.36
N HIS A 495 -6.05 25.93 38.62
CA HIS A 495 -7.05 25.21 37.83
C HIS A 495 -7.14 25.67 36.36
N GLY A 496 -6.83 26.95 36.09
CA GLY A 496 -6.73 27.45 34.73
C GLY A 496 -5.56 26.83 33.96
N VAL A 497 -4.41 26.70 34.62
CA VAL A 497 -3.21 26.05 34.05
C VAL A 497 -3.43 24.54 33.87
N GLU A 498 -3.98 23.84 34.87
CA GLU A 498 -4.34 22.42 34.78
C GLU A 498 -5.24 22.13 33.57
N ARG A 499 -6.24 22.99 33.36
CA ARG A 499 -7.19 22.84 32.25
C ARG A 499 -6.50 23.02 30.89
N GLU A 500 -5.64 24.01 30.73
CA GLU A 500 -4.90 24.19 29.47
C GLU A 500 -3.89 23.08 29.22
N LEU A 501 -3.24 22.54 30.26
CA LEU A 501 -2.38 21.36 30.12
C LEU A 501 -3.17 20.13 29.72
N ALA A 502 -4.35 19.89 30.30
CA ALA A 502 -5.23 18.81 29.87
C ALA A 502 -5.61 18.94 28.39
N MET A 503 -5.90 20.16 27.93
CA MET A 503 -6.16 20.43 26.51
C MET A 503 -4.92 20.17 25.64
N LEU A 504 -3.72 20.58 26.07
CA LEU A 504 -2.49 20.30 25.31
C LEU A 504 -2.18 18.80 25.21
N LEU A 505 -2.48 18.03 26.25
CA LEU A 505 -2.21 16.59 26.31
C LEU A 505 -3.23 15.75 25.54
N PHE A 506 -4.53 16.07 25.66
CA PHE A 506 -5.60 15.15 25.29
C PHE A 506 -6.59 15.69 24.24
N ASP A 507 -6.55 16.98 23.89
CA ASP A 507 -7.44 17.54 22.87
C ASP A 507 -6.95 17.24 21.44
N ARG A 508 -7.77 16.52 20.67
CA ARG A 508 -7.50 16.19 19.25
C ARG A 508 -7.56 17.42 18.35
N GLY A 509 -8.34 18.44 18.71
CA GLY A 509 -8.51 19.67 17.92
C GLY A 509 -7.33 20.63 18.00
N ARG A 510 -6.40 20.42 18.94
CA ARG A 510 -5.30 21.35 19.20
C ARG A 510 -4.11 21.08 18.29
N ALA A 511 -3.92 21.89 17.26
CA ALA A 511 -2.88 21.70 16.24
C ALA A 511 -1.46 21.48 16.82
N ASN A 512 -1.11 22.20 17.89
CA ASN A 512 0.19 22.09 18.57
C ASN A 512 0.14 21.21 19.85
N GLY A 513 -0.92 20.42 20.04
CA GLY A 513 -1.05 19.50 21.17
C GLY A 513 -0.22 18.22 21.00
N LEU A 514 -0.01 17.49 22.10
CA LEU A 514 0.78 16.27 22.15
C LEU A 514 0.24 15.19 21.22
N LEU A 515 -1.08 14.98 21.18
CA LEU A 515 -1.70 13.99 20.28
C LEU A 515 -1.41 14.28 18.81
N ASN A 516 -1.43 15.56 18.41
CA ASN A 516 -1.11 15.95 17.03
C ASN A 516 0.38 15.81 16.73
N LEU A 517 1.27 16.09 17.69
CA LEU A 517 2.70 15.81 17.55
C LEU A 517 2.99 14.31 17.39
N LEU A 518 2.39 13.46 18.22
CA LEU A 518 2.50 12.00 18.10
C LEU A 518 1.91 11.49 16.78
N GLY A 519 0.80 12.09 16.32
CA GLY A 519 0.24 11.82 14.99
C GLY A 519 1.18 12.23 13.85
N ASN A 520 1.84 13.38 13.94
CA ASN A 520 2.85 13.81 12.97
C ASN A 520 4.07 12.88 12.99
N LEU A 521 4.52 12.46 14.17
CA LEU A 521 5.62 11.51 14.35
C LEU A 521 5.32 10.17 13.68
N GLN A 522 4.16 9.59 14.00
CA GLN A 522 3.70 8.31 13.41
C GLN A 522 3.49 8.41 11.91
N ARG A 523 2.87 9.50 11.42
CA ARG A 523 2.65 9.72 9.98
C ARG A 523 3.97 9.79 9.23
N THR A 524 4.92 10.56 9.75
CA THR A 524 6.24 10.72 9.13
C THR A 524 7.02 9.41 9.18
N ALA A 525 6.94 8.66 10.28
CA ALA A 525 7.52 7.32 10.39
C ALA A 525 6.92 6.34 9.37
N SER A 526 5.61 6.45 9.10
CA SER A 526 4.92 5.61 8.10
C SER A 526 5.43 5.86 6.68
N LEU A 527 5.75 7.13 6.37
CA LEU A 527 6.29 7.55 5.08
C LEU A 527 7.72 7.06 4.81
N VAL A 528 8.45 6.64 5.85
CA VAL A 528 9.83 6.14 5.76
C VAL A 528 10.00 4.75 6.38
N ARG A 529 8.91 3.99 6.48
CA ARG A 529 8.86 2.67 7.15
C ARG A 529 9.92 1.72 6.63
N GLU A 530 10.23 1.76 5.34
CA GLU A 530 11.24 0.92 4.69
C GLU A 530 12.68 1.23 5.14
N ARG A 531 12.90 2.39 5.78
CA ARG A 531 14.19 2.81 6.36
C ARG A 531 14.27 2.59 7.87
N LEU A 532 13.16 2.21 8.51
CA LEU A 532 13.11 1.91 9.93
C LEU A 532 13.25 0.41 10.14
N SER A 533 13.87 0.02 11.27
CA SER A 533 13.81 -1.37 11.71
C SER A 533 12.37 -1.73 12.10
N THR A 534 12.06 -3.02 12.11
CA THR A 534 10.76 -3.53 12.58
C THR A 534 10.47 -3.09 14.01
N ASP A 535 11.50 -3.03 14.86
CA ASP A 535 11.38 -2.60 16.25
C ASP A 535 11.16 -1.09 16.37
N SER A 536 11.90 -0.27 15.63
CA SER A 536 11.70 1.18 15.62
C SER A 536 10.29 1.54 15.15
N TRP A 537 9.79 0.84 14.12
CA TRP A 537 8.42 1.00 13.65
C TRP A 537 7.39 0.60 14.74
N ARG A 538 7.61 -0.54 15.41
CA ARG A 538 6.72 -1.02 16.47
C ARG A 538 6.60 -0.01 17.62
N VAL A 539 7.72 0.54 18.07
CA VAL A 539 7.76 1.57 19.12
C VAL A 539 6.99 2.82 18.70
N LEU A 540 7.29 3.39 17.52
CA LEU A 540 6.61 4.61 17.07
C LEU A 540 5.12 4.41 16.79
N ASN A 541 4.72 3.22 16.34
CA ASN A 541 3.32 2.89 16.13
C ASN A 541 2.57 2.66 17.46
N GLY A 542 3.25 2.08 18.46
CA GLY A 542 2.73 1.88 19.82
C GLY A 542 2.38 3.21 20.50
N LEU A 543 3.32 4.18 20.47
CA LEU A 543 3.16 5.54 20.98
C LEU A 543 1.81 6.16 20.57
N HIS A 544 1.51 6.14 19.27
CA HIS A 544 0.30 6.75 18.73
C HIS A 544 -0.97 6.00 19.12
N GLN A 545 -0.96 4.66 19.08
CA GLN A 545 -2.11 3.85 19.45
C GLN A 545 -2.46 4.01 20.94
N GLY A 546 -1.47 3.98 21.81
CA GLY A 546 -1.64 4.22 23.26
C GLY A 546 -2.22 5.61 23.54
N ALA A 547 -1.71 6.63 22.86
CA ALA A 547 -2.18 8.01 23.02
C ALA A 547 -3.63 8.23 22.53
N MET A 548 -4.03 7.57 21.44
CA MET A 548 -5.41 7.69 20.92
C MET A 548 -6.47 7.15 21.88
N GLY A 549 -6.11 6.17 22.71
CA GLY A 549 -6.98 5.61 23.77
C GLY A 549 -7.21 6.55 24.95
N GLN A 550 -6.36 7.56 25.15
CA GLN A 550 -6.45 8.55 26.23
C GLN A 550 -7.26 9.80 25.84
N ALA A 551 -7.72 9.88 24.58
CA ALA A 551 -8.36 11.07 24.03
C ALA A 551 -9.85 11.16 24.42
N SER A 552 -10.13 11.58 25.66
CA SER A 552 -11.47 11.99 26.14
C SER A 552 -11.48 12.49 27.59
N VAL A 553 -10.33 12.56 28.26
CA VAL A 553 -10.28 12.91 29.68
C VAL A 553 -10.48 14.43 29.86
N ILE A 554 -11.60 14.81 30.51
CA ILE A 554 -11.99 16.22 30.73
C ILE A 554 -11.22 16.85 31.91
N ARG A 555 -10.63 16.02 32.79
CA ARG A 555 -9.90 16.46 33.99
C ARG A 555 -8.52 15.83 34.03
N LEU A 556 -7.49 16.63 34.29
CA LEU A 556 -6.13 16.13 34.46
C LEU A 556 -6.04 15.24 35.72
N ASP A 557 -5.92 13.93 35.53
CA ASP A 557 -5.40 13.04 36.58
C ASP A 557 -3.88 13.12 36.56
N THR A 558 -3.29 13.80 37.53
CA THR A 558 -1.84 14.04 37.57
C THR A 558 -1.05 12.73 37.51
N ASN A 559 -1.42 11.73 38.31
CA ASN A 559 -0.67 10.47 38.36
C ASN A 559 -0.75 9.70 37.04
N GLY A 560 -1.95 9.59 36.47
CA GLY A 560 -2.15 9.01 35.14
C GLY A 560 -1.41 9.77 34.04
N ALA A 561 -1.43 11.11 34.09
CA ALA A 561 -0.74 11.95 33.12
C ALA A 561 0.79 11.81 33.21
N VAL A 562 1.37 11.80 34.41
CA VAL A 562 2.81 11.59 34.62
C VAL A 562 3.22 10.19 34.14
N ALA A 563 2.47 9.15 34.49
CA ALA A 563 2.72 7.79 34.03
C ALA A 563 2.69 7.69 32.49
N PHE A 564 1.70 8.34 31.86
CA PHE A 564 1.59 8.41 30.40
C PHE A 564 2.78 9.13 29.75
N LEU A 565 3.19 10.28 30.31
CA LEU A 565 4.34 11.04 29.81
C LEU A 565 5.66 10.28 29.99
N ASN A 566 5.85 9.58 31.11
CA ASN A 566 7.01 8.73 31.32
C ASN A 566 7.08 7.58 30.32
N HIS A 567 5.95 6.92 30.05
CA HIS A 567 5.88 5.88 29.03
C HIS A 567 6.29 6.41 27.64
N ILE A 568 5.85 7.63 27.27
CA ILE A 568 6.27 8.25 26.00
C ILE A 568 7.79 8.48 25.98
N LEU A 569 8.38 8.97 27.07
CA LEU A 569 9.83 9.20 27.14
C LEU A 569 10.65 7.91 27.07
N GLU A 570 10.18 6.84 27.70
CA GLU A 570 10.79 5.52 27.60
C GLU A 570 10.79 5.01 26.15
N GLU A 571 9.65 5.13 25.46
CA GLU A 571 9.53 4.72 24.05
C GLU A 571 10.38 5.60 23.11
N LEU A 572 10.42 6.92 23.31
CA LEU A 572 11.30 7.81 22.54
C LEU A 572 12.79 7.56 22.81
N SER A 573 13.16 7.24 24.05
CA SER A 573 14.52 6.85 24.41
C SER A 573 14.91 5.53 23.75
N ALA A 574 14.00 4.55 23.74
CA ALA A 574 14.20 3.28 23.04
C ALA A 574 14.36 3.51 21.52
N PHE A 575 13.54 4.37 20.91
CA PHE A 575 13.69 4.75 19.51
C PHE A 575 15.05 5.42 19.24
N SER A 576 15.47 6.35 20.10
CA SER A 576 16.77 7.02 19.99
C SER A 576 17.95 6.03 20.08
N GLY A 577 17.89 5.09 21.03
CA GLY A 577 18.91 4.03 21.16
C GLY A 577 18.97 3.13 19.94
N MET A 578 17.81 2.66 19.45
CA MET A 578 17.74 1.86 18.22
C MET A 578 18.27 2.63 17.00
N GLN A 579 18.02 3.94 16.91
CA GLN A 579 18.55 4.77 15.83
C GLN A 579 20.08 4.87 15.88
N MET A 580 20.67 4.95 17.08
CA MET A 580 22.12 5.02 17.24
C MET A 580 22.82 3.70 16.93
N GLU A 581 22.23 2.58 17.36
CA GLU A 581 22.83 1.24 17.27
C GLU A 581 22.49 0.49 15.96
N ASN A 582 21.23 0.56 15.51
CA ASN A 582 20.71 -0.32 14.45
C ASN A 582 20.53 0.37 13.09
N MET A 583 20.67 1.69 13.00
CA MET A 583 20.52 2.42 11.74
C MET A 583 21.87 2.56 11.03
N THR A 584 21.93 2.17 9.77
CA THR A 584 23.12 2.38 8.93
C THR A 584 23.46 3.87 8.85
N ARG A 585 24.72 4.24 9.13
CA ARG A 585 25.27 5.62 9.13
C ARG A 585 25.40 6.21 7.70
N SER A 586 24.29 6.23 6.99
CA SER A 586 24.10 6.76 5.64
C SER A 586 23.59 8.21 5.67
N LEU A 587 23.31 8.80 4.50
CA LEU A 587 22.67 10.12 4.40
C LEU A 587 21.34 10.18 5.15
N GLY A 588 20.57 9.09 5.17
CA GLY A 588 19.28 9.04 5.87
C GLY A 588 19.42 9.21 7.37
N TRP A 589 20.42 8.56 7.98
CA TRP A 589 20.72 8.74 9.41
C TRP A 589 21.16 10.18 9.69
N ARG A 590 21.99 10.77 8.83
CA ARG A 590 22.47 12.14 8.99
C ARG A 590 21.32 13.15 8.95
N LEU A 591 20.35 12.98 8.06
CA LEU A 591 19.21 13.90 7.99
C LEU A 591 18.29 13.77 9.20
N LEU A 592 18.04 12.55 9.66
CA LEU A 592 17.29 12.32 10.90
C LEU A 592 18.00 12.98 12.09
N ASP A 593 19.30 12.73 12.28
CA ASP A 593 20.08 13.36 13.35
C ASP A 593 20.12 14.88 13.21
N THR A 594 20.28 15.42 11.99
CA THR A 594 20.21 16.87 11.74
C THR A 594 18.87 17.44 12.18
N GLY A 595 17.76 16.79 11.86
CA GLY A 595 16.43 17.18 12.31
C GLY A 595 16.34 17.27 13.84
N ARG A 596 16.83 16.24 14.54
CA ARG A 596 16.89 16.24 16.01
C ARG A 596 17.73 17.38 16.55
N ARG A 597 18.95 17.58 16.03
CA ARG A 597 19.86 18.65 16.48
C ARG A 597 19.25 20.03 16.28
N VAL A 598 18.56 20.27 15.16
CA VAL A 598 17.90 21.56 14.88
C VAL A 598 16.79 21.84 15.89
N ASP A 599 15.93 20.86 16.18
CA ASP A 599 14.85 21.06 17.15
C ASP A 599 15.39 21.21 18.58
N ARG A 600 16.39 20.38 18.96
CA ARG A 600 17.08 20.50 20.25
C ARG A 600 17.68 21.89 20.45
N VAL A 601 18.46 22.38 19.48
CA VAL A 601 19.06 23.73 19.55
C VAL A 601 17.99 24.81 19.70
N THR A 602 16.88 24.68 18.96
CA THR A 602 15.75 25.62 19.06
C THR A 602 15.15 25.59 20.47
N HIS A 603 14.89 24.40 21.01
CA HIS A 603 14.33 24.22 22.34
C HIS A 603 15.27 24.78 23.43
N THR A 604 16.53 24.35 23.44
CA THR A 604 17.54 24.81 24.40
C THR A 604 17.74 26.32 24.35
N ALA A 605 17.75 26.94 23.17
CA ALA A 605 17.87 28.39 23.05
C ALA A 605 16.68 29.13 23.70
N LYS A 606 15.46 28.59 23.59
CA LYS A 606 14.26 29.14 24.24
C LYS A 606 14.30 28.95 25.75
N LEU A 607 14.76 27.79 26.23
CA LEU A 607 14.95 27.56 27.67
C LEU A 607 15.98 28.54 28.26
N ILE A 608 17.14 28.72 27.61
CA ILE A 608 18.18 29.65 28.07
C ILE A 608 17.64 31.09 28.10
N LYS A 609 16.90 31.50 27.07
CA LYS A 609 16.30 32.83 27.02
C LYS A 609 15.40 33.10 28.25
N GLU A 610 14.48 32.20 28.55
CA GLU A 610 13.51 32.41 29.64
C GLU A 610 14.10 32.16 31.04
N LEU A 611 15.07 31.24 31.18
CA LEU A 611 15.60 30.83 32.49
C LEU A 611 16.89 31.56 32.88
N VAL A 612 17.71 31.98 31.91
CA VAL A 612 19.05 32.51 32.16
C VAL A 612 19.17 34.00 31.80
N VAL A 613 18.54 34.46 30.71
CA VAL A 613 18.76 35.83 30.20
C VAL A 613 17.96 36.88 30.98
N ASP A 614 16.71 36.58 31.36
CA ASP A 614 15.80 37.55 32.01
C ASP A 614 15.90 37.55 33.56
N GLY A 615 17.11 37.50 34.14
CA GLY A 615 17.34 37.59 35.60
C GLY A 615 18.74 37.16 36.04
N ASP A 616 19.02 37.13 37.35
CA ASP A 616 20.25 36.54 37.88
C ASP A 616 20.12 34.99 37.82
N PRO A 617 20.97 34.27 37.03
CA PRO A 617 20.94 32.82 36.98
C PRO A 617 21.24 32.15 38.33
N ALA A 618 21.82 32.90 39.28
CA ALA A 618 22.08 32.46 40.65
C ALA A 618 20.84 32.52 41.57
N GLU A 619 19.70 33.03 41.10
CA GLU A 619 18.42 32.85 41.80
C GLU A 619 18.05 31.36 41.87
N GLU A 620 17.67 30.88 43.06
CA GLU A 620 17.48 29.46 43.37
C GLU A 620 16.56 28.73 42.38
N GLY A 621 16.99 27.54 41.95
CA GLY A 621 16.20 26.58 41.17
C GLY A 621 16.15 26.77 39.65
N ARG A 622 16.61 27.91 39.09
CA ARG A 622 16.54 28.15 37.63
C ARG A 622 17.48 27.26 36.83
N LEU A 623 18.70 27.04 37.31
CA LEU A 623 19.67 26.15 36.68
C LEU A 623 19.27 24.68 36.82
N ASP A 624 18.71 24.29 37.97
CA ASP A 624 18.18 22.94 38.19
C ASP A 624 17.01 22.64 37.26
N LEU A 625 16.11 23.62 37.06
CA LEU A 625 15.03 23.52 36.08
C LEU A 625 15.53 23.43 34.65
N LEU A 626 16.61 24.16 34.30
CA LEU A 626 17.24 24.04 32.99
C LEU A 626 17.85 22.64 32.78
N LEU A 627 18.45 22.05 33.81
CA LEU A 627 18.96 20.68 33.78
C LEU A 627 17.80 19.67 33.64
N GLU A 628 16.73 19.81 34.44
CA GLU A 628 15.53 18.95 34.38
C GLU A 628 14.90 18.91 32.98
N LEU A 629 14.85 20.06 32.30
CA LEU A 629 14.26 20.20 30.97
C LEU A 629 15.24 19.90 29.82
N GLY A 630 16.54 20.01 30.08
CA GLY A 630 17.61 19.92 29.08
C GLY A 630 18.29 18.55 28.96
N ASP A 631 18.23 17.72 30.01
CA ASP A 631 18.48 16.26 29.95
C ASP A 631 17.46 15.57 29.06
#